data_AF-A0A429G0B2-F1
#
_entry.id   AF-A0A429G0B2-F1
#
_cell.length_a   1.000
_cell.length_b   1.000
_cell.length_c   1.000
_cell.angle_alpha   90.00
_cell.angle_beta   90.00
_cell.angle_gamma   90.00
#
_symmetry.space_group_name_H-M   'P 1'
#
loop_
_entity.id
_entity.type
_entity.pdbx_description
1 polymer ?
#
loop_
_entity_poly.entity_id
_entity_poly.type
_entity_poly.pdbx_seq_one_letter_code
_entity_poly.pdbx_strand_id
1 'polypeptide(L)'
;MGSPEPGAAERFAAALRDLYDAAGRPIYAELIRQGQAQKPPIRLRDASLSDWLSGKSTPSNPAAVHFLVTYLQGRADGHPLRTRTEWEGLLDEAQRERCRKRGGRPAARPRPTLEADPLPEALLSLLRMLRQATEDLPYRQRRSVRLPLSGVYVRQTVTTTPAMPDDLRYQCRKGSLLDGRARA
;
A
#
# COMPACT_ATOMS: atom_id res chain seq x y z
N MET A 1 -26.62 -10.83 -31.82
CA MET A 1 -25.28 -11.14 -31.24
C MET A 1 -25.06 -10.14 -30.12
N GLY A 2 -25.14 -10.57 -28.86
CA GLY A 2 -24.95 -9.67 -27.72
C GLY A 2 -23.47 -9.34 -27.60
N SER A 3 -23.11 -8.06 -27.74
CA SER A 3 -21.78 -7.59 -27.35
C SER A 3 -21.51 -8.08 -25.93
N PRO A 4 -20.35 -8.70 -25.65
CA PRO A 4 -20.01 -9.01 -24.27
C PRO A 4 -20.02 -7.69 -23.51
N GLU A 5 -20.92 -7.56 -22.52
CA GLU A 5 -20.94 -6.41 -21.62
C GLU A 5 -19.52 -6.20 -21.09
N PRO A 6 -18.97 -4.98 -21.21
CA PRO A 6 -17.60 -4.73 -20.79
C PRO A 6 -17.45 -5.08 -19.30
N GLY A 7 -16.31 -5.71 -18.96
CA GLY A 7 -15.99 -6.06 -17.57
C GLY A 7 -16.06 -4.82 -16.66
N ALA A 8 -16.31 -5.01 -15.37
CA ALA A 8 -16.30 -3.91 -14.40
C ALA A 8 -15.00 -3.09 -14.42
N ALA A 9 -13.85 -3.74 -14.58
CA ALA A 9 -12.56 -3.06 -14.76
C ALA A 9 -12.51 -2.19 -16.02
N GLU A 10 -13.14 -2.65 -17.11
CA GLU A 10 -13.20 -1.94 -18.38
C GLU A 10 -14.20 -0.78 -18.31
N ARG A 11 -15.34 -0.95 -17.64
CA ARG A 11 -16.30 0.13 -17.33
C ARG A 11 -15.64 1.24 -16.51
N PHE A 12 -14.88 0.89 -15.48
CA PHE A 12 -14.11 1.87 -14.69
C PHE A 12 -13.09 2.62 -15.57
N ALA A 13 -12.34 1.88 -16.40
CA ALA A 13 -11.33 2.48 -17.26
C ALA A 13 -11.93 3.37 -18.36
N ALA A 14 -13.08 2.98 -18.93
CA ALA A 14 -13.83 3.79 -19.88
C ALA A 14 -14.30 5.09 -19.22
N ALA A 15 -14.96 4.98 -18.06
CA ALA A 15 -15.40 6.13 -17.28
C ALA A 15 -14.25 7.10 -16.95
N LEU A 16 -13.07 6.57 -16.59
CA LEU A 16 -11.89 7.38 -16.29
C LEU A 16 -11.28 8.03 -17.55
N ARG A 17 -11.28 7.32 -18.69
CA ARG A 17 -10.85 7.87 -19.98
C ARG A 17 -11.75 8.99 -20.45
N ASP A 18 -13.06 8.83 -20.34
CA ASP A 18 -14.02 9.87 -20.73
C ASP A 18 -13.78 11.15 -19.92
N LEU A 19 -13.55 11.01 -18.62
CA LEU A 19 -13.22 12.13 -17.75
C LEU A 19 -11.86 12.76 -18.11
N TYR A 20 -10.86 11.94 -18.43
CA TYR A 20 -9.53 12.40 -18.83
C TYR A 20 -9.57 13.16 -20.16
N ASP A 21 -10.38 12.70 -21.10
CA ASP A 21 -10.60 13.34 -22.40
C ASP A 21 -11.36 14.66 -22.23
N ALA A 22 -12.39 14.69 -21.38
CA ALA A 22 -13.13 15.90 -21.03
C ALA A 22 -12.27 16.94 -20.32
N ALA A 23 -11.28 16.51 -19.52
CA ALA A 23 -10.31 17.38 -18.87
C ALA A 23 -9.23 17.92 -19.82
N GLY A 24 -9.30 17.61 -21.12
CA GLY A 24 -8.33 18.07 -22.13
C GLY A 24 -7.01 17.28 -22.13
N ARG A 25 -7.02 16.04 -21.65
CA ARG A 25 -5.86 15.12 -21.65
C ARG A 25 -4.58 15.73 -21.03
N PRO A 26 -4.62 16.11 -19.74
CA PRO A 26 -3.47 16.71 -19.06
C PRO A 26 -2.27 15.76 -19.07
N ILE A 27 -1.07 16.31 -19.29
CA ILE A 27 0.16 15.51 -19.34
C ILE A 27 0.41 14.77 -18.01
N TYR A 28 0.90 13.54 -18.08
CA TYR A 28 1.11 12.71 -16.88
C TYR A 28 2.08 13.34 -15.87
N ALA A 29 3.12 14.03 -16.35
CA ALA A 29 4.05 14.75 -15.51
C ALA A 29 3.37 15.83 -14.65
N GLU A 30 2.33 16.49 -15.16
CA GLU A 30 1.54 17.46 -14.41
C GLU A 30 0.76 16.78 -13.29
N LEU A 31 0.08 15.67 -13.59
CA LEU A 31 -0.66 14.87 -12.59
C LEU A 31 0.25 14.37 -11.47
N ILE A 32 1.44 13.88 -11.82
CA ILE A 32 2.42 13.39 -10.85
C ILE A 32 2.91 14.53 -9.96
N ARG A 33 3.25 15.68 -10.56
CA ARG A 33 3.69 16.87 -9.81
C ARG A 33 2.61 17.34 -8.85
N GLN A 34 1.36 17.39 -9.29
CA GLN A 34 0.23 17.80 -8.44
C GLN A 34 -0.06 16.78 -7.33
N GLY A 35 0.08 15.48 -7.61
CA GLY A 35 -0.06 14.43 -6.60
C GLY A 35 1.01 14.52 -5.51
N GLN A 36 2.26 14.85 -5.89
CA GLN A 36 3.36 15.06 -4.94
C GLN A 36 3.17 16.31 -4.08
N ALA A 37 2.50 17.34 -4.60
CA ALA A 37 2.19 18.57 -3.87
C ALA A 37 1.09 18.39 -2.80
N GLN A 38 0.34 17.28 -2.83
CA GLN A 38 -0.70 16.98 -1.83
C GLN A 38 -0.10 16.75 -0.43
N LYS A 39 -0.93 16.97 0.59
CA LYS A 39 -0.61 16.68 2.00
C LYS A 39 -1.67 15.70 2.54
N PRO A 40 -1.36 14.40 2.72
CA PRO A 40 -0.07 13.72 2.46
C PRO A 40 0.26 13.54 0.97
N PRO A 41 1.55 13.39 0.59
CA PRO A 41 1.95 13.23 -0.81
C PRO A 41 1.41 11.94 -1.44
N ILE A 42 0.79 12.06 -2.62
CA ILE A 42 0.27 10.93 -3.38
C ILE A 42 1.27 10.59 -4.48
N ARG A 43 1.88 9.41 -4.37
CA ARG A 43 2.86 8.93 -5.35
C ARG A 43 2.16 8.28 -6.54
N LEU A 44 2.13 8.98 -7.67
CA LEU A 44 1.69 8.47 -8.96
C LEU A 44 2.90 8.16 -9.85
N ARG A 45 2.75 7.22 -10.78
CA ARG A 45 3.75 6.84 -11.78
C ARG A 45 3.10 6.81 -13.16
N ASP A 46 3.84 7.18 -14.20
CA ASP A 46 3.33 7.22 -15.58
C ASP A 46 2.77 5.86 -16.02
N ALA A 47 3.53 4.78 -15.77
CA ALA A 47 3.09 3.43 -16.09
C ALA A 47 1.77 3.06 -15.40
N SER A 48 1.58 3.48 -14.14
CA SER A 48 0.34 3.21 -13.40
C SER A 48 -0.84 3.99 -13.99
N LEU A 49 -0.65 5.27 -14.34
CA LEU A 49 -1.69 6.08 -14.97
C LEU A 49 -2.10 5.50 -16.33
N SER A 50 -1.12 5.10 -17.14
CA SER A 50 -1.37 4.45 -18.44
C SER A 50 -2.10 3.11 -18.28
N ASP A 51 -1.68 2.27 -17.32
CA ASP A 51 -2.33 0.99 -17.04
C ASP A 51 -3.76 1.16 -16.52
N TRP A 52 -4.06 2.23 -15.76
CA TRP A 52 -5.40 2.52 -15.27
C TRP A 52 -6.33 3.02 -16.38
N LEU A 53 -5.84 3.93 -17.23
CA LEU A 53 -6.61 4.45 -18.37
C LEU A 53 -6.89 3.37 -19.41
N SER A 54 -5.93 2.47 -19.66
CA SER A 54 -6.13 1.32 -20.56
C SER A 54 -6.97 0.19 -19.96
N GLY A 55 -7.29 0.23 -18.65
CA GLY A 55 -8.01 -0.83 -17.96
C GLY A 55 -7.21 -2.11 -17.72
N LYS A 56 -5.90 -2.08 -18.02
CA LYS A 56 -4.99 -3.21 -17.77
C LYS A 56 -4.78 -3.47 -16.28
N SER A 57 -4.83 -2.43 -15.45
CA SER A 57 -4.77 -2.57 -14.01
C SER A 57 -5.81 -1.70 -13.30
N THR A 58 -6.26 -2.17 -12.14
CA THR A 58 -7.16 -1.42 -11.26
C THR A 58 -6.35 -0.83 -10.11
N PRO A 59 -6.50 0.46 -9.80
CA PRO A 59 -5.84 1.08 -8.66
C PRO A 59 -6.27 0.41 -7.35
N SER A 60 -5.29 0.12 -6.49
CA SER A 60 -5.52 -0.43 -5.14
C SER A 60 -5.49 0.63 -4.04
N ASN A 61 -5.03 1.84 -4.35
CA ASN A 61 -5.02 2.96 -3.40
C ASN A 61 -6.20 3.91 -3.69
N PRO A 62 -7.25 3.95 -2.85
CA PRO A 62 -8.41 4.80 -3.08
C PRO A 62 -8.08 6.29 -3.03
N ALA A 63 -7.08 6.70 -2.23
CA ALA A 63 -6.66 8.11 -2.15
C ALA A 63 -6.08 8.61 -3.48
N ALA A 64 -5.35 7.74 -4.20
CA ALA A 64 -4.79 8.07 -5.50
C ALA A 64 -5.88 8.26 -6.57
N VAL A 65 -6.92 7.42 -6.55
CA VAL A 65 -8.07 7.52 -7.44
C VAL A 65 -8.87 8.79 -7.14
N HIS A 66 -9.16 9.03 -5.87
CA HIS A 66 -9.89 10.22 -5.45
C HIS A 66 -9.19 11.49 -5.89
N PHE A 67 -7.89 11.62 -5.63
CA PHE A 67 -7.10 12.75 -6.10
C PHE A 67 -7.17 12.93 -7.62
N LEU A 68 -6.99 11.85 -8.38
CA LEU A 68 -7.01 11.90 -9.84
C LEU A 68 -8.38 12.36 -10.36
N VAL A 69 -9.46 11.76 -9.86
CA VAL A 69 -10.83 12.10 -10.23
C VAL A 69 -11.15 13.55 -9.89
N THR A 70 -10.87 14.00 -8.66
CA THR A 70 -11.13 15.38 -8.24
C THR A 70 -10.35 16.37 -9.09
N TYR A 71 -9.07 16.07 -9.38
CA TYR A 71 -8.24 16.93 -10.22
C TYR A 71 -8.79 17.03 -11.66
N LEU A 72 -9.19 15.90 -12.26
CA LEU A 72 -9.72 15.88 -13.62
C LEU A 72 -11.11 16.52 -13.69
N GLN A 73 -11.98 16.28 -12.72
CA GLN A 73 -13.31 16.90 -12.63
C GLN A 73 -13.23 18.42 -12.48
N GLY A 74 -12.26 18.95 -11.73
CA GLY A 74 -12.03 20.38 -11.64
C GLY A 74 -11.57 21.04 -12.95
N ARG A 75 -11.18 20.24 -13.95
CA ARG A 75 -10.71 20.70 -15.26
C ARG A 75 -11.67 20.38 -16.41
N ALA A 76 -12.57 19.43 -16.20
CA ALA A 76 -13.56 19.02 -17.18
C ALA A 76 -14.76 19.97 -17.14
N ASP A 77 -14.67 21.08 -17.87
CA ASP A 77 -15.77 22.04 -18.00
C ASP A 77 -16.98 21.38 -18.71
N GLY A 78 -18.15 21.46 -18.07
CA GLY A 78 -19.41 20.98 -18.64
C GLY A 78 -19.59 19.45 -18.63
N HIS A 79 -18.66 18.67 -18.06
CA HIS A 79 -18.84 17.24 -17.90
C HIS A 79 -19.69 16.92 -16.65
N PRO A 80 -20.63 15.96 -16.71
CA PRO A 80 -21.37 15.54 -15.52
C PRO A 80 -20.42 15.08 -14.41
N LEU A 81 -20.53 15.74 -13.27
CA LEU A 81 -19.78 15.44 -12.06
C LEU A 81 -20.34 14.17 -11.43
N ARG A 82 -19.61 13.06 -11.56
CA ARG A 82 -19.85 11.87 -10.74
C ARG A 82 -19.43 12.14 -9.30
N THR A 83 -20.28 11.78 -8.36
CA THR A 83 -20.00 11.85 -6.93
C THR A 83 -18.90 10.87 -6.54
N ARG A 84 -18.30 11.11 -5.38
CA ARG A 84 -17.29 10.22 -4.81
C ARG A 84 -17.80 8.77 -4.67
N THR A 85 -19.03 8.60 -4.21
CA THR A 85 -19.65 7.28 -3.98
C THR A 85 -19.80 6.48 -5.27
N GLU A 86 -20.14 7.13 -6.39
CA GLU A 86 -20.25 6.48 -7.69
C GLU A 86 -18.89 5.96 -8.18
N TRP A 87 -17.83 6.75 -8.01
CA TRP A 87 -16.47 6.32 -8.35
C TRP A 87 -15.97 5.19 -7.46
N GLU A 88 -16.25 5.25 -6.16
CA GLU A 88 -15.93 4.17 -5.22
C GLU A 88 -16.67 2.88 -5.59
N GLY A 89 -17.95 2.96 -5.97
CA GLY A 89 -18.73 1.82 -6.45
C GLY A 89 -18.13 1.16 -7.70
N LEU A 90 -17.74 1.96 -8.71
CA LEU A 90 -17.07 1.45 -9.91
C LEU A 90 -15.73 0.79 -9.59
N LEU A 91 -14.95 1.39 -8.68
CA LEU A 91 -13.67 0.86 -8.26
C LEU A 91 -13.84 -0.48 -7.52
N ASP A 92 -14.82 -0.56 -6.64
CA ASP A 92 -15.16 -1.76 -5.87
C ASP A 92 -15.55 -2.92 -6.79
N GLU A 93 -16.42 -2.67 -7.77
CA GLU A 93 -16.81 -3.67 -8.76
C GLU A 93 -15.60 -4.17 -9.56
N ALA A 94 -14.76 -3.26 -10.04
CA ALA A 94 -13.53 -3.59 -10.77
C ALA A 94 -12.56 -4.42 -9.93
N GLN A 95 -12.38 -4.08 -8.65
CA GLN A 95 -11.53 -4.83 -7.72
C GLN A 95 -12.09 -6.22 -7.43
N ARG A 96 -13.41 -6.36 -7.23
CA ARG A 96 -14.07 -7.65 -7.02
C ARG A 96 -13.92 -8.55 -8.25
N GLU A 97 -14.11 -8.01 -9.45
CA GLU A 97 -13.88 -8.73 -10.70
C GLU A 97 -12.43 -9.22 -10.79
N ARG A 98 -11.45 -8.35 -10.51
CA ARG A 98 -10.03 -8.73 -10.50
C ARG A 98 -9.75 -9.83 -9.49
N CYS A 99 -10.31 -9.74 -8.28
CA CYS A 99 -10.17 -10.78 -7.26
C CYS A 99 -10.77 -12.12 -7.70
N ARG A 100 -11.92 -12.11 -8.37
CA ARG A 100 -12.55 -13.32 -8.93
C ARG A 100 -11.71 -13.95 -10.04
N LYS A 101 -11.12 -13.13 -10.92
CA LYS A 101 -10.27 -13.60 -12.04
C LYS A 101 -8.91 -14.14 -11.58
N ARG A 102 -8.40 -13.70 -10.43
CA ARG A 102 -7.05 -14.04 -9.93
C ARG A 102 -6.99 -15.39 -9.21
N GLY A 103 -7.75 -16.38 -9.70
CA GLY A 103 -7.97 -17.69 -9.07
C GLY A 103 -6.76 -18.24 -8.30
N GLY A 104 -6.99 -18.70 -7.07
CA GLY A 104 -6.05 -19.58 -6.39
C GLY A 104 -5.34 -19.07 -5.12
N ARG A 105 -5.78 -17.99 -4.47
CA ARG A 105 -5.35 -17.74 -3.08
C ARG A 105 -6.55 -17.48 -2.18
N PRO A 106 -6.87 -18.36 -1.21
CA PRO A 106 -7.91 -18.07 -0.24
C PRO A 106 -7.59 -16.76 0.47
N ALA A 107 -8.63 -15.97 0.74
CA ALA A 107 -8.53 -14.79 1.58
C ALA A 107 -7.75 -15.18 2.83
N ALA A 108 -6.73 -14.39 3.19
CA ALA A 108 -6.08 -14.54 4.48
C ALA A 108 -7.19 -14.62 5.54
N ARG A 109 -7.08 -15.61 6.44
CA ARG A 109 -8.02 -15.85 7.55
C ARG A 109 -8.53 -14.50 8.07
N PRO A 110 -9.85 -14.37 8.34
CA PRO A 110 -10.36 -13.17 8.96
C PRO A 110 -9.45 -12.85 10.15
N ARG A 111 -8.83 -11.67 10.10
CA ARG A 111 -8.23 -11.06 11.29
C ARG A 111 -9.30 -11.21 12.37
N PRO A 112 -9.00 -11.72 13.57
CA PRO A 112 -10.02 -11.83 14.60
C PRO A 112 -10.66 -10.46 14.72
N THR A 113 -11.89 -10.36 14.22
CA THR A 113 -12.82 -9.33 14.64
C THR A 113 -12.91 -9.63 16.12
N LEU A 114 -12.25 -8.81 16.93
CA LEU A 114 -12.70 -8.59 18.28
C LEU A 114 -14.15 -8.17 18.07
N GLU A 115 -15.05 -9.15 18.21
CA GLU A 115 -16.46 -8.92 18.49
C GLU A 115 -16.50 -7.70 19.39
N ALA A 116 -17.28 -6.71 18.97
CA ALA A 116 -17.35 -5.41 19.61
C ALA A 116 -18.03 -5.54 20.96
N ASP A 117 -17.37 -6.23 21.90
CA ASP A 117 -17.44 -5.83 23.29
C ASP A 117 -16.94 -4.39 23.31
N PRO A 118 -17.76 -3.41 23.73
CA PRO A 118 -17.25 -2.08 23.94
C PRO A 118 -16.07 -2.23 24.88
N LEU A 119 -14.89 -1.76 24.44
CA LEU A 119 -13.71 -1.72 25.30
C LEU A 119 -14.16 -1.18 26.67
N PRO A 120 -13.86 -1.87 27.78
CA PRO A 120 -14.33 -1.45 29.09
C PRO A 120 -14.07 0.04 29.25
N GLU A 121 -15.08 0.83 29.65
CA GLU A 121 -15.00 2.29 29.67
C GLU A 121 -13.78 2.79 30.47
N ALA A 122 -13.33 1.99 31.44
CA ALA A 122 -12.08 2.20 32.17
C ALA A 122 -10.84 2.29 31.26
N LEU A 123 -10.77 1.45 30.22
CA LEU A 123 -9.67 1.38 29.27
C LEU A 123 -9.74 2.53 28.26
N LEU A 124 -10.94 2.93 27.82
CA LEU A 124 -11.13 4.13 27.00
C LEU A 124 -10.79 5.41 27.79
N SER A 125 -11.17 5.45 29.06
CA SER A 125 -10.81 6.53 29.99
C SER A 125 -9.31 6.61 30.19
N LEU A 126 -8.63 5.46 30.37
CA LEU A 126 -7.18 5.40 30.47
C LEU A 126 -6.50 5.85 29.17
N LEU A 127 -7.00 5.46 28.01
CA LEU A 127 -6.46 5.88 26.72
C LEU A 127 -6.66 7.38 26.47
N ARG A 128 -7.82 7.95 26.85
CA ARG A 128 -8.06 9.40 26.83
C ARG A 128 -7.11 10.13 27.78
N MET A 129 -6.93 9.61 28.99
CA MET A 129 -6.02 10.17 29.98
C MET A 129 -4.57 10.14 29.50
N LEU A 130 -4.12 9.02 28.92
CA LEU A 130 -2.79 8.89 28.34
C LEU A 130 -2.60 9.86 27.17
N ARG A 131 -3.60 10.02 26.31
CA ARG A 131 -3.55 11.01 25.22
C ARG A 131 -3.41 12.43 25.76
N GLN A 132 -4.24 12.82 26.73
CA GLN A 132 -4.17 14.15 27.35
C GLN A 132 -2.81 14.39 28.00
N ALA A 133 -2.29 13.39 28.74
CA ALA A 133 -0.97 13.46 29.36
C ALA A 133 0.16 13.58 28.34
N THR A 134 0.03 12.94 27.16
CA THR A 134 1.03 13.10 26.08
C THR A 134 0.97 14.45 25.38
N GLU A 135 -0.17 15.15 25.41
CA GLU A 135 -0.29 16.52 24.87
C GLU A 135 0.35 17.55 25.82
N ASP A 136 0.36 17.29 27.13
CA ASP A 136 1.02 18.14 28.14
C ASP A 136 2.52 17.86 28.32
N LEU A 137 3.08 16.84 27.67
CA LEU A 137 4.52 16.64 27.71
C LEU A 137 5.23 17.75 26.90
N PRO A 138 6.09 18.58 27.50
CA PRO A 138 6.93 19.53 26.77
C PRO A 138 8.10 18.78 26.13
N TYR A 139 7.82 17.75 25.32
CA TYR A 139 8.78 17.30 24.33
C TYR A 139 8.87 18.37 23.26
N ARG A 140 9.66 19.40 23.60
CA ARG A 140 10.29 20.33 22.68
C ARG A 140 10.91 19.46 21.60
N GLN A 141 10.22 19.37 20.47
CA GLN A 141 10.61 18.64 19.29
C GLN A 141 11.92 19.27 18.81
N ARG A 142 13.04 18.82 19.37
CA ARG A 142 14.38 19.21 18.93
C ARG A 142 14.39 18.85 17.46
N ARG A 143 14.50 19.89 16.63
CA ARG A 143 14.78 19.81 15.20
C ARG A 143 15.62 18.57 14.95
N SER A 144 15.08 17.65 14.18
CA SER A 144 15.81 16.49 13.68
C SER A 144 16.98 17.02 12.85
N VAL A 145 18.13 17.20 13.48
CA VAL A 145 19.39 17.37 12.76
C VAL A 145 19.53 16.09 11.95
N ARG A 146 19.56 16.23 10.63
CA ARG A 146 19.87 15.12 9.73
C ARG A 146 21.29 14.65 10.07
N LEU A 147 21.39 13.64 10.92
CA LEU A 147 22.65 12.94 11.11
C LEU A 147 22.83 12.04 9.89
N PRO A 148 23.92 12.19 9.12
CA PRO A 148 24.24 11.25 8.05
C PRO A 148 24.37 9.85 8.65
N LEU A 149 23.69 8.89 8.03
CA LEU A 149 23.69 7.48 8.42
C LEU A 149 25.05 6.84 8.12
N SER A 150 26.09 7.23 8.84
CA SER A 150 27.34 6.47 8.92
C SER A 150 27.26 5.55 10.14
N GLY A 151 26.69 4.37 9.93
CA GLY A 151 26.94 3.15 10.72
C GLY A 151 26.75 3.24 12.23
N VAL A 152 25.49 3.25 12.70
CA VAL A 152 25.19 2.81 14.06
C VAL A 152 24.85 1.32 14.01
N TYR A 153 25.85 0.47 14.26
CA TYR A 153 25.64 -0.96 14.47
C TYR A 153 25.06 -1.16 15.88
N VAL A 154 23.80 -1.58 15.98
CA VAL A 154 23.24 -2.10 17.23
C VAL A 154 23.56 -3.58 17.29
N ARG A 155 24.50 -3.95 18.16
CA ARG A 155 24.85 -5.34 18.48
C ARG A 155 23.75 -5.94 19.37
N GLN A 156 22.80 -6.67 18.79
CA GLN A 156 21.89 -7.50 19.58
C GLN A 156 22.63 -8.78 19.98
N THR A 157 22.96 -8.92 21.26
CA THR A 157 23.43 -10.17 21.83
C THR A 157 22.21 -10.99 22.27
N VAL A 158 21.91 -12.07 21.56
CA VAL A 158 20.91 -13.05 22.00
C VAL A 158 21.60 -14.03 22.93
N THR A 159 21.34 -13.93 24.23
CA THR A 159 21.69 -14.99 25.19
C THR A 159 20.75 -16.16 24.97
N THR A 160 21.16 -17.11 24.13
CA THR A 160 20.59 -18.46 24.13
C THR A 160 20.99 -19.12 25.44
N THR A 161 19.99 -19.37 26.30
CA THR A 161 20.15 -20.22 27.48
C THR A 161 20.48 -21.64 27.01
N PRO A 162 21.63 -22.22 27.40
CA PRO A 162 21.96 -23.59 27.05
C PRO A 162 21.15 -24.54 27.94
N ALA A 163 20.13 -25.18 27.37
CA ALA A 163 19.65 -26.45 27.88
C ALA A 163 20.63 -27.54 27.42
N MET A 164 21.43 -27.97 28.39
CA MET A 164 22.36 -29.12 28.42
C MET A 164 21.59 -30.47 28.26
N PRO A 165 22.26 -31.62 28.08
CA PRO A 165 22.70 -32.16 26.79
C PRO A 165 22.15 -33.57 26.52
N ASP A 166 22.74 -34.20 25.51
CA ASP A 166 22.91 -35.63 25.26
C ASP A 166 21.94 -36.37 24.33
N ASP A 167 22.62 -37.13 23.47
CA ASP A 167 22.14 -38.22 22.65
C ASP A 167 21.16 -37.90 21.51
N LEU A 168 21.71 -37.73 20.30
CA LEU A 168 21.76 -38.84 19.34
C LEU A 168 22.39 -38.40 18.00
N ARG A 169 23.46 -39.13 17.66
CA ARG A 169 23.86 -39.52 16.30
C ARG A 169 24.46 -38.46 15.37
N TYR A 170 25.80 -38.43 15.44
CA TYR A 170 26.68 -38.39 14.28
C TYR A 170 26.20 -39.32 13.15
N GLN A 171 26.13 -38.80 11.92
CA GLN A 171 26.93 -39.20 10.75
C GLN A 171 26.14 -38.90 9.46
N CYS A 172 26.59 -37.90 8.70
CA CYS A 172 26.71 -38.07 7.26
C CYS A 172 27.75 -37.11 6.67
N ARG A 173 28.96 -37.66 6.53
CA ARG A 173 29.98 -37.39 5.52
C ARG A 173 29.55 -36.54 4.32
N LYS A 174 30.34 -35.50 4.03
CA LYS A 174 30.89 -35.07 2.72
C LYS A 174 31.69 -33.79 3.01
N GLY A 175 32.95 -33.59 2.66
CA GLY A 175 33.82 -34.19 1.67
C GLY A 175 34.76 -33.06 1.28
N SER A 176 36.01 -33.09 1.77
CA SER A 176 37.08 -32.11 1.52
C SER A 176 37.16 -31.70 0.05
N LEU A 177 37.20 -30.38 -0.18
CA LEU A 177 37.80 -29.78 -1.37
C LEU A 177 39.07 -29.06 -0.88
N LEU A 178 40.21 -29.74 -1.00
CA LEU A 178 41.52 -29.12 -0.80
C LEU A 178 41.98 -28.49 -2.11
N ASP A 179 42.18 -27.18 -2.02
CA ASP A 179 42.90 -26.35 -2.97
C ASP A 179 44.40 -26.67 -2.85
N GLY A 180 45.00 -27.17 -3.93
CA GLY A 180 46.37 -27.67 -4.01
C GLY A 180 47.18 -26.87 -5.02
N ARG A 181 47.83 -25.83 -4.50
CA ARG A 181 48.68 -24.85 -5.17
C ARG A 181 49.96 -25.46 -5.75
N ALA A 182 50.41 -24.86 -6.85
CA ALA A 182 51.60 -25.13 -7.65
C ALA A 182 52.96 -25.18 -6.89
N ARG A 183 53.84 -26.06 -7.39
CA ARG A 183 55.33 -26.00 -7.55
C ARG A 183 55.76 -27.43 -7.98
N ALA A 184 56.62 -27.69 -8.95
CA ALA A 184 57.58 -26.90 -9.73
C ALA A 184 57.69 -27.51 -11.14
#